data_AF-A0AA35JGK4-F1
#
_entry.id   AF-A0AA35JGK4-F1
#
_cell.length_a   1.000
_cell.length_b   1.000
_cell.length_c   1.000
_cell.angle_alpha   90.00
_cell.angle_beta   90.00
_cell.angle_gamma   90.00
#
_symmetry.space_group_name_H-M   'P 1'
#
loop_
_entity.id
_entity.type
_entity.pdbx_description
1 polymer ?
#
loop_
_entity_poly.entity_id
_entity_poly.type
_entity_poly.pdbx_seq_one_letter_code
_entity_poly.pdbx_strand_id
1 'polypeptide(L)'
;MATIEDIKEAALIPFQKHRQLSIHEAEVITLEIIGLLCDSECKDEETLKYLSRFLTPDMYQDLVDERNLNKRCGYPLCGTAPERIRDPFSMNDTTKKFLLENNPYAYLSHYCSKFHFRCSQFYQVQLSDEALFARTGIHLFEDPEQDKHDVDFKITLFEELLREKASEDDIKSLISGLKKLGLNPDDDNTDKSDAELEDDLSKWLAQIKIVENDNPSVLGDFTREE
;
A
#
# COMPACT_ATOMS: atom_id res chain seq x y z
N MET A 1 -2.18 13.96 3.25
CA MET A 1 -2.69 12.59 3.41
C MET A 1 -3.98 12.71 4.19
N ALA A 2 -5.09 12.21 3.68
CA ALA A 2 -6.39 12.32 4.31
C ALA A 2 -6.52 11.30 5.45
N THR A 3 -7.04 11.74 6.59
CA THR A 3 -7.46 10.89 7.72
C THR A 3 -8.98 10.84 7.85
N ILE A 4 -9.48 10.01 8.77
CA ILE A 4 -10.90 9.95 9.12
C ILE A 4 -11.40 11.31 9.63
N GLU A 5 -10.59 12.02 10.41
CA GLU A 5 -10.91 13.37 10.91
C GLU A 5 -11.08 14.36 9.76
N ASP A 6 -10.17 14.35 8.78
CA ASP A 6 -10.26 15.23 7.61
C ASP A 6 -11.55 14.99 6.82
N ILE A 7 -11.95 13.72 6.66
CA ILE A 7 -13.21 13.36 5.98
C ILE A 7 -14.42 13.86 6.77
N LYS A 8 -14.40 13.69 8.09
CA LYS A 8 -15.47 14.17 8.97
C LYS A 8 -15.62 15.68 8.89
N GLU A 9 -14.50 16.40 8.94
CA GLU A 9 -14.47 17.86 8.89
C GLU A 9 -14.89 18.41 7.53
N ALA A 10 -14.37 17.85 6.44
CA ALA A 10 -14.63 18.33 5.09
C ALA A 10 -16.04 18.01 4.60
N ALA A 11 -16.50 16.75 4.77
CA ALA A 11 -17.70 16.26 4.10
C ALA A 11 -18.92 16.13 5.03
N LEU A 12 -18.72 15.82 6.32
CA LEU A 12 -19.82 15.31 7.16
C LEU A 12 -20.39 16.32 8.16
N ILE A 13 -19.63 17.35 8.58
CA ILE A 13 -20.08 18.36 9.56
C ILE A 13 -21.48 18.94 9.27
N PRO A 14 -21.83 19.32 8.02
CA PRO A 14 -23.11 19.98 7.75
C PRO A 14 -24.34 19.08 7.96
N PHE A 15 -24.17 17.76 7.91
CA PHE A 15 -25.27 16.79 7.80
C PHE A 15 -25.60 16.06 9.11
N GLN A 16 -25.03 16.49 10.24
CA GLN A 16 -25.19 15.84 11.55
C GLN A 16 -26.59 15.96 12.17
N LYS A 17 -27.48 16.77 11.58
CA LYS A 17 -28.80 17.08 12.16
C LYS A 17 -29.85 15.99 11.95
N HIS A 18 -29.73 15.22 10.87
CA HIS A 18 -30.76 14.28 10.43
C HIS A 18 -30.17 12.90 10.17
N ARG A 19 -30.92 11.85 10.49
CA ARG A 19 -30.50 10.46 10.23
C ARG A 19 -30.55 10.07 8.76
N GLN A 20 -31.48 10.66 8.00
CA GLN A 20 -31.71 10.37 6.60
C GLN A 20 -31.16 11.49 5.75
N LEU A 21 -30.28 11.17 4.80
CA LEU A 21 -29.81 12.10 3.79
C LEU A 21 -30.83 12.19 2.65
N SER A 22 -30.97 13.39 2.10
CA SER A 22 -31.55 13.58 0.77
C SER A 22 -30.56 13.17 -0.32
N ILE A 23 -31.07 12.97 -1.53
CA ILE A 23 -30.24 12.64 -2.70
C ILE A 23 -29.15 13.71 -2.91
N HIS A 24 -29.52 14.99 -2.79
CA HIS A 24 -28.59 16.10 -2.99
C HIS A 24 -27.50 16.14 -1.92
N GLU A 25 -27.83 15.90 -0.65
CA GLU A 25 -26.83 15.88 0.42
C GLU A 25 -25.84 14.72 0.26
N ALA A 26 -26.33 13.55 -0.17
CA ALA A 26 -25.48 12.42 -0.49
C ALA A 26 -24.53 12.74 -1.66
N GLU A 27 -25.02 13.36 -2.73
CA GLU A 27 -24.17 13.80 -3.86
C GLU A 27 -23.08 14.77 -3.40
N VAL A 28 -23.42 15.75 -2.56
CA VAL A 28 -22.44 16.70 -2.00
C VAL A 28 -21.37 15.96 -1.19
N ILE A 29 -21.75 15.03 -0.30
CA ILE A 29 -20.79 14.23 0.47
C ILE A 29 -19.87 13.44 -0.46
N THR A 30 -20.42 12.78 -1.48
CA THR A 30 -19.63 12.01 -2.45
C THR A 30 -18.62 12.90 -3.17
N LEU A 31 -19.04 14.07 -3.65
CA LEU A 31 -18.15 15.01 -4.35
C LEU A 31 -17.05 15.57 -3.44
N GLU A 32 -17.36 15.90 -2.19
CA GLU A 32 -16.35 16.35 -1.22
C GLU A 32 -15.33 15.25 -0.91
N ILE A 33 -15.77 14.00 -0.74
CA ILE A 33 -14.88 12.87 -0.53
C ILE A 33 -13.98 12.63 -1.75
N ILE A 34 -14.55 12.61 -2.96
CA ILE A 34 -13.78 12.45 -4.20
C ILE A 34 -12.81 13.61 -4.37
N GLY A 35 -13.25 14.86 -4.13
CA GLY A 35 -12.41 16.04 -4.21
C GLY A 35 -11.23 16.02 -3.23
N LEU A 36 -11.44 15.53 -2.01
CA LEU A 36 -10.37 15.33 -1.04
C LEU A 36 -9.38 14.27 -1.51
N LEU A 37 -9.87 13.14 -2.04
CA LEU A 37 -9.06 11.99 -2.42
C LEU A 37 -8.53 12.05 -3.85
N CYS A 38 -8.92 12.98 -4.71
CA CYS A 38 -8.43 13.01 -6.09
C CYS A 38 -6.96 13.47 -6.15
N ASP A 39 -6.55 14.35 -5.25
CA ASP A 39 -5.18 14.89 -5.19
C ASP A 39 -4.42 14.43 -3.93
N SER A 40 -5.12 14.02 -2.87
CA SER A 40 -4.50 13.48 -1.65
C SER A 40 -4.54 11.94 -1.60
N GLU A 41 -3.76 11.32 -0.72
CA GLU A 41 -3.78 9.86 -0.48
C GLU A 41 -4.31 9.58 0.93
N CYS A 42 -4.93 8.43 1.13
CA CYS A 42 -5.30 7.96 2.46
C CYS A 42 -4.02 7.72 3.28
N LYS A 43 -3.98 8.22 4.51
CA LYS A 43 -2.82 8.06 5.39
C LYS A 43 -2.64 6.61 5.86
N ASP A 44 -3.74 5.89 6.05
CA ASP A 44 -3.78 4.60 6.72
C ASP A 44 -4.90 3.70 6.16
N GLU A 45 -4.71 2.40 6.37
CA GLU A 45 -5.64 1.35 5.95
C GLU A 45 -7.02 1.47 6.62
N GLU A 46 -7.06 1.98 7.86
CA GLU A 46 -8.30 2.21 8.60
C GLU A 46 -9.15 3.30 7.94
N THR A 47 -8.52 4.39 7.48
CA THR A 47 -9.18 5.44 6.70
C THR A 47 -9.79 4.89 5.41
N LEU A 48 -9.06 4.05 4.67
CA LEU A 48 -9.58 3.42 3.45
C LEU A 48 -10.76 2.48 3.75
N LYS A 49 -10.70 1.74 4.85
CA LYS A 49 -11.81 0.90 5.32
C LYS A 49 -13.01 1.72 5.77
N TYR A 50 -12.79 2.87 6.39
CA TYR A 50 -13.86 3.79 6.80
C TYR A 50 -14.60 4.36 5.58
N LEU A 51 -13.87 4.69 4.51
CA LEU A 51 -14.41 5.21 3.25
C LEU A 51 -15.41 4.27 2.54
N SER A 52 -15.33 2.97 2.82
CA SER A 52 -16.23 1.94 2.29
C SER A 52 -17.71 2.25 2.45
N ARG A 53 -18.04 2.89 3.58
CA ARG A 53 -19.40 3.23 3.97
C ARG A 53 -20.00 4.25 3.04
N PHE A 54 -19.17 5.04 2.37
CA PHE A 54 -19.60 6.17 1.53
C PHE A 54 -19.51 5.88 0.03
N LEU A 55 -18.85 4.79 -0.36
CA LEU A 55 -18.57 4.48 -1.75
C LEU A 55 -19.41 3.31 -2.27
N THR A 56 -19.79 3.41 -3.53
CA THR A 56 -20.26 2.31 -4.38
C THR A 56 -19.15 1.89 -5.34
N PRO A 57 -19.22 0.70 -5.98
CA PRO A 57 -18.25 0.29 -6.99
C PRO A 57 -18.08 1.30 -8.12
N ASP A 58 -19.17 1.94 -8.56
CA ASP A 58 -19.16 2.99 -9.58
C ASP A 58 -18.48 4.28 -9.08
N MET A 59 -18.85 4.77 -7.88
CA MET A 59 -18.20 5.95 -7.30
C MET A 59 -16.70 5.73 -7.06
N TYR A 60 -16.30 4.51 -6.71
CA TYR A 60 -14.89 4.16 -6.59
C TYR A 60 -14.18 4.15 -7.94
N GLN A 61 -14.86 3.72 -9.02
CA GLN A 61 -14.32 3.79 -10.36
C GLN A 61 -14.10 5.24 -10.80
N ASP A 62 -15.07 6.12 -10.53
CA ASP A 62 -14.94 7.56 -10.79
C ASP A 62 -13.76 8.16 -10.01
N LEU A 63 -13.58 7.77 -8.74
CA LEU A 63 -12.42 8.18 -7.94
C LEU A 63 -11.10 7.72 -8.58
N VAL A 64 -11.03 6.49 -9.07
CA VAL A 64 -9.84 5.98 -9.77
C VAL A 64 -9.54 6.85 -11.00
N ASP A 65 -10.55 7.18 -11.79
CA ASP A 65 -10.40 7.97 -13.01
C ASP A 65 -10.01 9.44 -12.72
N GLU A 66 -10.56 10.06 -11.68
CA GLU A 66 -10.18 11.41 -11.23
C GLU A 66 -8.74 11.45 -10.69
N ARG A 67 -8.33 10.45 -9.90
CA ARG A 67 -6.93 10.32 -9.44
C ARG A 67 -5.98 10.17 -10.62
N ASN A 68 -6.38 9.41 -11.61
CA ASN A 68 -5.62 9.20 -12.84
C ASN A 68 -5.43 10.49 -13.63
N LEU A 69 -6.48 11.31 -13.71
CA LEU A 69 -6.43 12.63 -14.32
C LEU A 69 -5.43 13.55 -13.62
N ASN A 70 -5.35 13.45 -12.29
CA ASN A 70 -4.34 14.10 -11.45
C ASN A 70 -2.97 13.40 -11.45
N LYS A 71 -2.76 12.42 -12.33
CA LYS A 71 -1.50 11.64 -12.47
C LYS A 71 -1.12 10.90 -11.18
N ARG A 72 -2.10 10.43 -10.43
CA ARG A 72 -1.92 9.60 -9.24
C ARG A 72 -2.43 8.19 -9.50
N CYS A 73 -1.82 7.21 -8.82
CA CYS A 73 -2.24 5.83 -8.86
C CYS A 73 -3.69 5.73 -8.38
N GLY A 74 -4.49 4.90 -9.06
CA GLY A 74 -5.91 4.72 -8.72
C GLY A 74 -6.15 4.18 -7.32
N TYR A 75 -5.18 3.49 -6.72
CA TYR A 75 -5.32 2.99 -5.36
C TYR A 75 -5.19 4.14 -4.34
N PRO A 76 -6.20 4.42 -3.48
CA PRO A 76 -6.21 5.63 -2.64
C PRO A 76 -5.10 5.73 -1.60
N LEU A 77 -4.51 4.61 -1.19
CA LEU A 77 -3.34 4.58 -0.27
C LEU A 77 -2.03 4.95 -0.97
N CYS A 78 -2.02 5.10 -2.29
CA CYS A 78 -0.82 5.28 -3.07
C CYS A 78 -0.75 6.66 -3.72
N GLY A 79 0.33 7.40 -3.42
CA GLY A 79 0.60 8.71 -4.02
C GLY A 79 1.57 8.72 -5.18
N THR A 80 2.02 7.57 -5.65
CA THR A 80 2.87 7.49 -6.85
C THR A 80 2.02 7.67 -8.10
N ALA A 81 2.65 8.08 -9.20
CA ALA A 81 1.98 8.17 -10.50
C ALA A 81 1.74 6.77 -11.11
N PRO A 82 0.75 6.63 -12.00
CA PRO A 82 0.64 5.45 -12.84
C PRO A 82 1.89 5.26 -13.70
N GLU A 83 2.25 4.02 -13.99
CA GLU A 83 3.47 3.70 -14.77
C GLU A 83 3.40 4.27 -16.19
N ARG A 84 2.20 4.32 -16.78
CA ARG A 84 1.96 4.83 -18.13
C ARG A 84 0.89 5.89 -18.13
N ILE A 85 1.30 7.15 -18.10
CA ILE A 85 0.38 8.28 -18.24
C ILE A 85 -0.26 8.21 -19.65
N ARG A 86 -1.59 8.14 -19.71
CA ARG A 86 -2.36 8.21 -20.95
C ARG A 86 -3.18 9.49 -20.98
N ASP A 87 -3.33 10.04 -22.17
CA ASP A 87 -4.28 11.12 -22.42
C ASP A 87 -5.68 10.52 -22.61
N PRO A 88 -6.66 10.86 -21.74
CA PRO A 88 -8.04 10.39 -21.86
C PRO A 88 -8.70 10.74 -23.21
N PHE A 89 -8.28 11.81 -23.88
CA PHE A 89 -8.90 12.29 -25.12
C PHE A 89 -8.15 11.84 -26.38
N SER A 90 -6.98 11.24 -26.25
CA SER A 90 -6.13 10.86 -27.39
C SER A 90 -6.61 9.63 -28.16
N MET A 91 -7.43 8.77 -27.56
CA MET A 91 -7.84 7.49 -28.15
C MET A 91 -9.36 7.31 -28.17
N ASN A 92 -9.87 6.73 -29.26
CA ASN A 92 -11.28 6.33 -29.37
C ASN A 92 -11.62 5.28 -28.30
N ASP A 93 -12.81 5.38 -27.70
CA ASP A 93 -13.21 4.50 -26.58
C ASP A 93 -13.28 3.02 -26.96
N THR A 94 -13.56 2.72 -28.23
CA THR A 94 -13.52 1.35 -28.77
C THR A 94 -12.10 0.77 -28.72
N THR A 95 -11.09 1.60 -29.02
CA THR A 95 -9.68 1.20 -28.98
C THR A 95 -9.19 1.06 -27.54
N LYS A 96 -9.66 1.92 -26.61
CA LYS A 96 -9.39 1.78 -25.17
C LYS A 96 -9.95 0.48 -24.61
N LYS A 97 -11.22 0.17 -24.88
CA LYS A 97 -11.86 -1.10 -24.43
C LYS A 97 -11.14 -2.32 -24.99
N PHE A 98 -10.81 -2.30 -26.29
CA PHE A 98 -10.05 -3.38 -26.91
C PHE A 98 -8.67 -3.56 -26.25
N LEU A 99 -7.98 -2.46 -25.91
CA LEU A 99 -6.71 -2.50 -25.19
C LEU A 99 -6.87 -3.04 -23.77
N LEU A 100 -7.93 -2.68 -23.05
CA LEU A 100 -8.21 -3.17 -21.70
C LEU A 100 -8.44 -4.69 -21.68
N GLU A 101 -9.18 -5.20 -22.67
CA GLU A 101 -9.56 -6.62 -22.73
C GLU A 101 -8.42 -7.52 -23.24
N ASN A 102 -7.60 -7.02 -24.18
CA ASN A 102 -6.58 -7.83 -24.85
C ASN A 102 -5.14 -7.56 -24.38
N ASN A 103 -4.90 -6.52 -23.59
CA ASN A 103 -3.55 -6.20 -23.10
C ASN A 103 -3.41 -6.53 -21.61
N PRO A 104 -2.58 -7.53 -21.25
CA PRO A 104 -2.27 -7.83 -19.86
C PRO A 104 -1.67 -6.67 -19.08
N TYR A 105 -1.15 -5.63 -19.76
CA TYR A 105 -0.53 -4.45 -19.16
C TYR A 105 -1.44 -3.22 -19.16
N ALA A 106 -2.74 -3.38 -19.47
CA ALA A 106 -3.67 -2.25 -19.49
C ALA A 106 -3.80 -1.57 -18.12
N TYR A 107 -3.68 -2.32 -17.03
CA TYR A 107 -3.72 -1.75 -15.66
C TYR A 107 -2.59 -0.74 -15.40
N LEU A 108 -1.48 -0.78 -16.13
CA LEU A 108 -0.35 0.15 -15.92
C LEU A 108 -0.70 1.60 -16.30
N SER A 109 -1.77 1.82 -17.07
CA SER A 109 -2.25 3.18 -17.27
C SER A 109 -3.01 3.74 -16.06
N HIS A 110 -3.50 2.85 -15.18
CA HIS A 110 -4.32 3.24 -14.04
C HIS A 110 -3.65 3.13 -12.69
N TYR A 111 -2.64 2.27 -12.60
CA TYR A 111 -1.96 1.94 -11.37
C TYR A 111 -0.45 1.94 -11.57
N CYS A 112 0.29 2.19 -10.50
CA CYS A 112 1.75 2.13 -10.55
C CYS A 112 2.29 0.69 -10.66
N SER A 113 1.50 -0.31 -10.25
CA SER A 113 1.93 -1.70 -10.22
C SER A 113 0.76 -2.68 -10.33
N LYS A 114 1.07 -3.93 -10.68
CA LYS A 114 0.10 -5.04 -10.66
C LYS A 114 -0.43 -5.32 -9.26
N PHE A 115 0.36 -5.00 -8.23
CA PHE A 115 -0.03 -5.16 -6.84
C PHE A 115 -1.18 -4.21 -6.49
N HIS A 116 -1.02 -2.91 -6.73
CA HIS A 116 -2.08 -1.93 -6.47
C HIS A 116 -3.31 -2.10 -7.36
N PHE A 117 -3.14 -2.61 -8.59
CA PHE A 117 -4.28 -3.02 -9.40
C PHE A 117 -5.11 -4.09 -8.69
N ARG A 118 -4.47 -5.12 -8.12
CA ARG A 118 -5.16 -6.17 -7.36
C ARG A 118 -5.75 -5.66 -6.05
N CYS A 119 -5.05 -4.81 -5.30
CA CYS A 119 -5.58 -4.21 -4.08
C CYS A 119 -6.84 -3.37 -4.37
N SER A 120 -6.77 -2.53 -5.41
CA SER A 120 -7.89 -1.68 -5.84
C SER A 120 -9.08 -2.51 -6.32
N GLN A 121 -8.86 -3.52 -7.16
CA GLN A 121 -9.93 -4.42 -7.61
C GLN A 121 -10.53 -5.21 -6.44
N PHE A 122 -9.71 -5.71 -5.52
CA PHE A 122 -10.16 -6.45 -4.35
C PHE A 122 -11.02 -5.58 -3.42
N TYR A 123 -10.65 -4.31 -3.24
CA TYR A 123 -11.44 -3.34 -2.51
C TYR A 123 -12.79 -3.06 -3.20
N GLN A 124 -12.76 -2.77 -4.51
CA GLN A 124 -13.95 -2.39 -5.29
C GLN A 124 -15.05 -3.44 -5.27
N VAL A 125 -14.71 -4.73 -5.41
CA VAL A 125 -15.71 -5.82 -5.48
C VAL A 125 -16.41 -6.10 -4.15
N GLN A 126 -15.92 -5.56 -3.04
CA GLN A 126 -16.52 -5.69 -1.72
C GLN A 126 -17.43 -4.50 -1.38
N LEU A 127 -17.43 -3.43 -2.18
CA LEU A 127 -18.28 -2.27 -1.94
C LEU A 127 -19.75 -2.60 -2.21
N SER A 128 -20.64 -2.00 -1.43
CA SER A 128 -22.08 -2.14 -1.62
C SER A 128 -22.56 -1.34 -2.83
N ASP A 129 -23.44 -1.95 -3.64
CA ASP A 129 -24.15 -1.27 -4.73
C ASP A 129 -25.27 -0.34 -4.23
N GLU A 130 -25.59 -0.39 -2.93
CA GLU A 130 -26.63 0.46 -2.34
C GLU A 130 -26.21 1.93 -2.39
N ALA A 131 -27.08 2.78 -2.94
CA ALA A 131 -26.82 4.21 -3.06
C ALA A 131 -26.61 4.88 -1.68
N LEU A 132 -25.73 5.88 -1.63
CA LEU A 132 -25.32 6.53 -0.39
C LEU A 132 -26.51 7.06 0.44
N PHE A 133 -27.50 7.70 -0.19
CA PHE A 133 -28.65 8.24 0.53
C PHE A 133 -29.52 7.15 1.18
N ALA A 134 -29.51 5.91 0.69
CA ALA A 134 -30.29 4.82 1.28
C ALA A 134 -29.65 4.29 2.60
N ARG A 135 -28.34 4.49 2.75
CA ARG A 135 -27.57 4.12 3.94
C ARG A 135 -27.88 5.11 5.07
N THR A 136 -28.87 4.78 5.90
CA THR A 136 -29.38 5.72 6.91
C THR A 136 -28.44 5.81 8.12
N GLY A 137 -27.95 7.01 8.44
CA GLY A 137 -27.20 7.28 9.68
C GLY A 137 -25.68 7.10 9.60
N ILE A 138 -25.15 6.55 8.50
CA ILE A 138 -23.70 6.29 8.35
C ILE A 138 -22.82 7.56 8.35
N HIS A 139 -23.42 8.73 8.09
CA HIS A 139 -22.74 10.02 8.07
C HIS A 139 -22.66 10.69 9.45
N LEU A 140 -23.34 10.13 10.47
CA LEU A 140 -23.37 10.68 11.82
C LEU A 140 -22.07 10.36 12.58
N PHE A 141 -21.59 11.31 13.38
CA PHE A 141 -20.41 11.09 14.23
C PHE A 141 -20.72 10.18 15.42
N GLU A 142 -21.89 10.41 16.03
CA GLU A 142 -22.43 9.59 17.11
C GLU A 142 -23.59 8.78 16.53
N ASP A 143 -23.24 7.69 15.87
CA ASP A 143 -24.22 6.81 15.26
C ASP A 143 -24.74 5.79 16.28
N PRO A 144 -26.06 5.77 16.57
CA PRO A 144 -26.65 4.74 17.44
C PRO A 144 -26.58 3.32 16.85
N GLU A 145 -26.33 3.17 15.55
CA GLU A 145 -26.21 1.89 14.84
C GLU A 145 -24.77 1.64 14.34
N GLN A 146 -23.77 2.30 14.93
CA GLN A 146 -22.36 2.18 14.53
C GLN A 146 -21.88 0.73 14.42
N ASP A 147 -22.15 -0.10 15.43
CA ASP A 147 -21.74 -1.51 15.45
C ASP A 147 -22.34 -2.31 14.28
N LYS A 148 -23.55 -1.96 13.86
CA LYS A 148 -24.24 -2.61 12.75
C LYS A 148 -23.63 -2.17 11.42
N HIS A 149 -23.41 -0.87 11.23
CA HIS A 149 -22.76 -0.37 10.01
C HIS A 149 -21.30 -0.84 9.88
N ASP A 150 -20.59 -1.00 11.00
CA ASP A 150 -19.22 -1.53 11.04
C ASP A 150 -19.17 -2.99 10.56
N VAL A 151 -20.24 -3.75 10.76
CA VAL A 151 -20.37 -5.14 10.27
C VAL A 151 -20.85 -5.17 8.82
N ASP A 152 -21.89 -4.39 8.50
CA ASP A 152 -22.52 -4.39 7.17
C ASP A 152 -21.57 -3.88 6.08
N PHE A 153 -20.76 -2.87 6.39
CA PHE A 153 -19.78 -2.28 5.47
C PHE A 153 -18.34 -2.70 5.79
N LYS A 154 -18.16 -3.80 6.51
CA LYS A 154 -16.83 -4.32 6.82
C LYS A 154 -16.11 -4.73 5.54
N ILE A 155 -14.95 -4.14 5.28
CA ILE A 155 -14.06 -4.62 4.20
C ILE A 155 -12.75 -5.17 4.73
N THR A 156 -12.21 -6.12 3.98
CA THR A 156 -10.84 -6.63 4.11
C THR A 156 -9.95 -6.07 3.01
N LEU A 157 -8.73 -5.67 3.33
CA LEU A 157 -7.77 -5.25 2.30
C LEU A 157 -6.97 -6.45 1.81
N PHE A 158 -6.47 -6.37 0.57
CA PHE A 158 -5.75 -7.49 -0.03
C PHE A 158 -4.40 -7.73 0.67
N GLU A 159 -3.71 -6.65 0.99
CA GLU A 159 -2.46 -6.64 1.75
C GLU A 159 -2.61 -7.26 3.15
N GLU A 160 -3.78 -7.15 3.78
CA GLU A 160 -4.05 -7.81 5.07
C GLU A 160 -4.08 -9.32 4.93
N LEU A 161 -4.81 -9.82 3.92
CA LEU A 161 -4.85 -11.26 3.64
C LEU A 161 -3.48 -11.82 3.26
N LEU A 162 -2.63 -11.01 2.62
CA LEU A 162 -1.25 -11.40 2.33
C LEU A 162 -0.40 -11.42 3.59
N ARG A 163 -0.54 -10.44 4.49
CA ARG A 163 0.16 -10.45 5.79
C ARG A 163 -0.26 -11.63 6.66
N GLU A 164 -1.55 -11.95 6.70
CA GLU A 164 -2.08 -13.11 7.43
C GLU A 164 -1.53 -14.44 6.88
N LYS A 165 -1.44 -14.57 5.55
CA LYS A 165 -0.88 -15.78 4.91
C LYS A 165 0.64 -15.87 5.01
N ALA A 166 1.33 -14.73 5.02
CA ALA A 166 2.78 -14.66 5.17
C ALA A 166 3.23 -14.90 6.64
N SER A 167 2.32 -14.80 7.61
CA SER A 167 2.71 -14.62 9.01
C SER A 167 3.42 -15.81 9.65
N GLU A 168 3.27 -17.03 9.17
CA GLU A 168 3.91 -18.18 9.83
C GLU A 168 5.33 -18.47 9.38
N ASP A 169 5.64 -18.32 8.09
CA ASP A 169 6.94 -18.71 7.54
C ASP A 169 7.81 -17.50 7.18
N ASP A 170 7.22 -16.42 6.69
CA ASP A 170 7.97 -15.21 6.35
C ASP A 170 8.40 -14.45 7.61
N ILE A 171 7.58 -14.44 8.67
CA ILE A 171 7.97 -13.85 9.97
C ILE A 171 9.16 -14.61 10.58
N LYS A 172 9.16 -15.96 10.49
CA LYS A 172 10.32 -16.76 10.93
C LYS A 172 11.56 -16.44 10.10
N SER A 173 11.40 -16.24 8.79
CA SER A 173 12.51 -15.86 7.90
C SER A 173 13.04 -14.45 8.18
N LEU A 174 12.17 -13.49 8.49
CA LEU A 174 12.53 -12.11 8.85
C LEU A 174 13.21 -12.05 10.21
N ILE A 175 12.70 -12.77 11.22
CA ILE A 175 13.35 -12.90 12.53
C ILE A 175 14.73 -13.57 12.38
N SER A 176 14.83 -14.61 11.55
CA SER A 176 16.11 -15.26 11.24
C SER A 176 17.07 -14.33 10.51
N GLY A 177 16.56 -13.50 9.59
CA GLY A 177 17.30 -12.46 8.89
C GLY A 177 17.82 -11.36 9.83
N LEU A 178 16.98 -10.89 10.76
CA LEU A 178 17.34 -9.91 11.78
C LEU A 178 18.38 -10.46 12.78
N LYS A 179 18.20 -11.73 13.20
CA LYS A 179 19.18 -12.45 14.04
C LYS A 179 20.52 -12.62 13.33
N LYS A 180 20.50 -12.87 12.02
CA LYS A 180 21.70 -12.97 11.18
C LYS A 180 22.38 -11.61 10.92
N LEU A 181 21.62 -10.52 11.01
CA LEU A 181 22.10 -9.14 10.92
C LEU A 181 22.55 -8.55 12.28
N GLY A 182 22.49 -9.33 13.36
CA GLY A 182 23.06 -8.95 14.67
C GLY A 182 22.27 -7.90 15.45
N LEU A 183 21.01 -7.63 15.10
CA LEU A 183 20.16 -6.67 15.79
C LEU A 183 19.28 -7.39 16.82
N ASN A 184 19.86 -7.72 17.98
CA ASN A 184 19.08 -8.04 19.18
C ASN A 184 18.91 -6.74 20.01
N PRO A 185 17.69 -6.28 20.31
CA PRO A 185 17.48 -5.14 21.20
C PRO A 185 17.59 -5.48 22.69
N ASP A 186 17.72 -6.77 23.05
CA ASP A 186 17.88 -7.24 24.42
C ASP A 186 19.03 -8.26 24.52
N ASP A 187 20.26 -7.80 24.76
CA ASP A 187 21.19 -8.53 25.66
C ASP A 187 22.34 -7.61 26.12
N ASP A 188 22.32 -7.28 27.41
CA ASP A 188 23.31 -6.51 28.15
C ASP A 188 24.44 -7.44 28.64
N ASN A 189 25.20 -8.05 27.71
CA ASN A 189 26.36 -8.89 28.04
C ASN A 189 27.40 -8.93 26.89
N THR A 190 27.94 -7.76 26.56
CA THR A 190 29.05 -7.58 25.61
C THR A 190 30.42 -7.84 26.22
N ASP A 191 30.67 -9.02 26.78
CA ASP A 191 32.03 -9.37 27.27
C ASP A 191 32.46 -10.84 27.01
N LYS A 192 31.61 -11.69 26.40
CA LYS A 192 31.98 -13.09 26.13
C LYS A 192 32.21 -13.45 24.65
N SER A 193 31.58 -12.75 23.71
CA SER A 193 31.73 -13.05 22.27
C SER A 193 33.07 -12.58 21.70
N ASP A 194 33.58 -11.45 22.20
CA ASP A 194 34.76 -10.81 21.63
C ASP A 194 36.05 -11.57 21.98
N ALA A 195 36.12 -12.14 23.18
CA ALA A 195 37.25 -12.97 23.60
C ALA A 195 37.37 -14.29 22.81
N GLU A 196 36.24 -14.90 22.43
CA GLU A 196 36.24 -16.12 21.61
C GLU A 196 36.61 -15.81 20.15
N LEU A 197 36.14 -14.67 19.60
CA LEU A 197 36.50 -14.20 18.26
C LEU A 197 37.97 -13.78 18.15
N GLU A 198 38.53 -13.12 19.17
CA GLU A 198 39.94 -12.72 19.21
C GLU A 198 40.89 -13.93 19.31
N ASP A 199 40.51 -14.97 20.05
CA ASP A 199 41.30 -16.20 20.17
C ASP A 199 41.27 -17.02 18.86
N ASP A 200 40.13 -17.05 18.18
CA ASP A 200 39.99 -17.72 16.88
C ASP A 200 40.68 -16.95 15.75
N LEU A 201 40.62 -15.62 15.74
CA LEU A 201 41.39 -14.77 14.81
C LEU A 201 42.90 -14.92 15.04
N SER A 202 43.34 -15.00 16.30
CA SER A 202 44.75 -15.20 16.64
C SER A 202 45.27 -16.57 16.18
N LYS A 203 44.46 -17.63 16.31
CA LYS A 203 44.79 -18.96 15.77
C LYS A 203 44.84 -18.96 14.24
N TRP A 204 43.95 -18.21 13.59
CA TRP A 204 43.94 -18.08 12.13
C TRP A 204 45.15 -17.32 11.60
N LEU A 205 45.50 -16.18 12.23
CA LEU A 205 46.65 -15.37 11.87
C LEU A 205 47.97 -16.12 12.07
N ALA A 206 48.07 -16.99 13.08
CA ALA A 206 49.23 -17.85 13.29
C ALA A 206 49.45 -18.89 12.17
N GLN A 207 48.42 -19.20 11.38
CA GLN A 207 48.52 -20.15 10.26
C GLN A 207 48.92 -19.48 8.93
N ILE A 208 48.90 -18.15 8.86
CA ILE A 208 49.25 -17.41 7.63
C ILE A 208 50.77 -17.25 7.58
N LYS A 209 51.41 -18.10 6.76
CA LYS A 209 52.83 -17.96 6.44
C LYS A 209 52.99 -16.94 5.31
N ILE A 210 53.32 -15.70 5.67
CA ILE A 210 53.67 -14.65 4.71
C ILE A 210 55.04 -15.02 4.09
N VAL A 211 55.06 -15.19 2.77
CA VAL A 211 56.29 -15.40 1.99
C VAL A 211 56.48 -14.16 1.13
N GLU A 212 57.52 -13.40 1.42
CA GLU A 212 57.90 -12.26 0.59
C GLU A 212 58.57 -12.77 -0.69
N ASN A 213 58.04 -12.34 -1.85
CA ASN A 213 58.58 -12.71 -3.14
C ASN A 213 59.45 -11.56 -3.65
N ASP A 214 60.77 -11.72 -3.60
CA ASP A 214 61.75 -10.66 -3.88
C ASP A 214 61.76 -10.19 -5.35
N ASN A 215 61.10 -10.89 -6.27
CA ASN A 215 60.95 -10.48 -7.67
C ASN A 215 59.50 -10.63 -8.14
N PRO A 216 58.63 -9.65 -7.87
CA PRO A 216 57.26 -9.68 -8.36
C PRO A 216 57.21 -9.48 -9.88
N SER A 217 56.40 -10.30 -10.56
CA SER A 217 56.07 -10.11 -11.98
C SER A 217 55.36 -8.76 -12.17
N VAL A 218 55.68 -8.03 -13.24
CA VAL A 218 55.12 -6.69 -13.53
C VAL A 218 53.59 -6.72 -13.73
N LEU A 219 53.02 -7.89 -14.04
CA LEU A 219 51.58 -8.08 -14.23
C LEU A 219 50.87 -8.68 -13.00
N GLY A 220 51.60 -8.97 -11.91
CA GLY A 220 51.04 -9.51 -10.67
C GLY A 220 50.18 -10.78 -10.88
N ASP A 221 49.11 -10.89 -10.11
CA ASP A 221 48.20 -12.06 -10.05
C ASP A 221 47.31 -12.24 -11.31
N PHE A 222 47.51 -11.44 -12.36
CA PHE A 222 46.71 -11.53 -13.59
C PHE A 222 47.12 -12.64 -14.55
N THR A 223 48.25 -13.31 -14.30
CA THR A 223 48.60 -14.54 -15.00
C THR A 223 48.08 -15.73 -14.23
N ARG A 224 47.13 -16.48 -14.80
CA ARG A 224 46.82 -17.82 -14.31
C ARG A 224 48.05 -18.69 -14.52
N GLU A 225 48.65 -19.13 -13.42
CA GLU A 225 49.65 -20.19 -13.46
C GLU A 225 48.96 -21.48 -13.95
N GLU A 226 49.56 -22.16 -14.93
CA GLU A 226 49.14 -23.49 -15.40
C GLU A 226 49.44 -24.58 -14.36
#